data_AF-A0A955XSC2-F1
#
_entry.id   AF-A0A955XSC2-F1
#
_cell.length_a   1.000
_cell.length_b   1.000
_cell.length_c   1.000
_cell.angle_alpha   90.00
_cell.angle_beta   90.00
_cell.angle_gamma   90.00
#
_symmetry.space_group_name_H-M   'P 1'
#
loop_
_entity.id
_entity.type
_entity.pdbx_description
1 polymer ?
#
loop_
_entity_poly.entity_id
_entity_poly.type
_entity_poly.pdbx_seq_one_letter_code
_entity_poly.pdbx_strand_id
1 'polypeptide(L)' 'MAAKVKMTLYLPEDLLEQAQEEAERQDRSVSWLMQQAWRLSYERLQDYPSIEQLNAVS' A
#
# COMPACT_ATOMS: atom_id res chain seq x y z
N MET A 1 -7.03 13.80 -16.62
CA MET A 1 -6.23 13.74 -15.38
C MET A 1 -6.99 12.88 -14.39
N ALA A 2 -6.42 11.76 -13.92
CA ALA A 2 -7.07 11.01 -12.85
C ALA A 2 -7.21 11.92 -11.62
N ALA A 3 -8.44 12.09 -11.12
CA ALA A 3 -8.69 12.92 -9.95
C ALA A 3 -8.01 12.29 -8.71
N LYS A 4 -7.27 13.09 -7.94
CA LYS A 4 -6.73 12.65 -6.65
C LYS A 4 -7.85 12.68 -5.61
N VAL A 5 -8.07 11.57 -4.91
CA VAL A 5 -9.05 11.46 -3.82
C VAL A 5 -8.31 11.48 -2.48
N LYS A 6 -8.80 12.26 -1.52
CA LYS A 6 -8.27 12.25 -0.14
C LYS A 6 -8.78 11.01 0.58
N MET A 7 -7.87 10.23 1.15
CA MET A 7 -8.16 9.03 1.92
C MET A 7 -7.36 9.05 3.21
N THR A 8 -7.98 8.66 4.33
CA THR A 8 -7.31 8.43 5.60
C THR A 8 -7.12 6.92 5.77
N LEU A 9 -5.89 6.49 6.03
CA LEU A 9 -5.54 5.09 6.29
C LEU A 9 -4.97 4.99 7.70
N TYR A 10 -5.26 3.88 8.36
CA TYR A 10 -4.60 3.50 9.61
C TYR A 10 -3.41 2.61 9.26
N LEU A 11 -2.23 3.05 9.66
CA LEU A 11 -0.98 2.30 9.51
C LEU A 11 -0.44 1.99 10.90
N PRO A 12 0.21 0.83 11.10
CA PRO A 12 1.09 0.62 12.24
C PRO A 12 2.12 1.74 12.36
N GLU A 13 2.49 2.11 13.59
CA GLU A 13 3.40 3.22 13.89
C GLU A 13 4.76 3.05 13.21
N ASP A 14 5.31 1.83 13.29
CA ASP A 14 6.57 1.44 12.68
C ASP A 14 6.54 1.55 11.15
N LEU A 15 5.43 1.13 10.52
CA LEU A 15 5.26 1.26 9.08
C LEU A 15 5.12 2.71 8.64
N LEU A 16 4.45 3.54 9.45
CA LEU A 16 4.30 4.96 9.19
C LEU A 16 5.64 5.71 9.30
N GLU A 17 6.45 5.40 10.31
CA GLU A 17 7.79 5.96 10.50
C GLU A 17 8.70 5.62 9.32
N GLN A 18 8.79 4.34 8.95
CA GLN A 18 9.58 3.88 7.79
C GLN A 18 9.15 4.56 6.48
N ALA A 19 7.84 4.74 6.28
CA ALA A 19 7.32 5.41 5.09
C ALA A 19 7.64 6.91 5.05
N GLN A 20 7.70 7.58 6.21
CA GLN A 20 8.08 8.99 6.31
C GLN A 20 9.57 9.17 6.03
N GLU A 21 10.43 8.36 6.66
CA GLU A 21 11.89 8.40 6.45
C GLU A 21 12.26 8.17 4.97
N GLU A 22 11.63 7.20 4.32
CA GLU A 22 11.87 6.92 2.90
C GLU A 22 11.33 8.02 1.97
N ALA A 23 10.21 8.64 2.33
CA ALA A 23 9.67 9.77 1.59
C ALA A 23 10.61 10.98 1.67
N GLU A 24 11.15 11.28 2.86
CA GLU A 24 12.14 12.34 3.08
C GLU A 24 13.44 12.05 2.33
N ARG A 25 13.97 10.81 2.42
CA ARG A 25 15.20 10.39 1.72
C ARG A 25 15.12 10.58 0.20
N GLN A 26 13.93 10.39 -0.38
CA GLN A 26 13.70 10.47 -1.82
C GLN A 26 13.21 11.85 -2.30
N ASP A 27 12.98 12.79 -1.38
CA ASP A 27 12.35 14.09 -1.65
C ASP A 27 10.97 13.93 -2.33
N ARG A 28 10.13 13.07 -1.75
CA ARG A 28 8.79 12.74 -2.26
C ARG A 28 7.76 12.76 -1.14
N SER A 29 6.48 12.78 -1.52
CA SER A 29 5.39 12.65 -0.55
C SER A 29 5.14 11.18 -0.17
N VAL A 30 4.67 10.95 1.06
CA VAL A 30 4.19 9.62 1.50
C VAL A 30 3.10 9.10 0.56
N SER A 31 2.21 9.96 0.05
CA SER A 31 1.22 9.57 -0.95
C SER A 31 1.83 9.02 -2.24
N TRP A 32 2.96 9.56 -2.69
CA TRP A 32 3.67 9.05 -3.86
C TRP A 32 4.34 7.72 -3.56
N LEU A 33 4.99 7.60 -2.39
CA LEU A 33 5.62 6.35 -1.94
C LEU A 33 4.60 5.21 -1.86
N MET A 34 3.44 5.45 -1.24
CA MET A 34 2.36 4.45 -1.16
C MET A 34 1.80 4.05 -2.54
N GLN A 35 1.72 5.00 -3.48
CA GLN A 35 1.33 4.68 -4.87
C GLN A 35 2.37 3.79 -5.56
N GLN A 36 3.66 4.01 -5.32
CA GLN A 36 4.71 3.14 -5.87
C GLN A 36 4.70 1.77 -5.21
N ALA A 37 4.59 1.71 -3.87
CA ALA A 37 4.48 0.46 -3.13
C ALA A 37 3.34 -0.41 -3.67
N TRP A 38 2.16 0.18 -3.86
CA TRP A 38 1.00 -0.51 -4.45
C TRP A 38 1.29 -1.05 -5.85
N ARG A 39 1.86 -0.23 -6.74
CA ARG A 39 2.18 -0.65 -8.12
C ARG A 39 3.17 -1.81 -8.16
N LEU A 40 4.17 -1.78 -7.28
CA LEU A 40 5.20 -2.81 -7.18
C LEU A 40 4.68 -4.11 -6.55
N SER A 41 3.72 -4.02 -5.63
CA SER A 41 3.15 -5.18 -4.95
C SER A 41 1.93 -5.76 -5.66
N TYR A 42 1.31 -5.03 -6.60
CA TYR A 42 0.00 -5.35 -7.14
C TYR A 42 -0.08 -6.78 -7.70
N GLU A 43 0.86 -7.17 -8.56
CA GLU A 43 0.88 -8.51 -9.17
C GLU A 43 0.93 -9.61 -8.10
N ARG A 44 1.79 -9.46 -7.09
CA ARG A 44 1.89 -10.42 -5.98
C ARG A 44 0.64 -10.48 -5.13
N LEU A 45 -0.05 -9.36 -4.95
CA LEU A 45 -1.31 -9.33 -4.20
C LEU A 45 -2.43 -10.07 -4.92
N GLN A 46 -2.37 -10.20 -6.26
CA GLN A 46 -3.37 -10.95 -7.02
C GLN A 46 -3.25 -12.47 -6.83
N ASP A 47 -2.10 -12.96 -6.37
CA ASP A 47 -1.88 -14.39 -6.09
C ASP A 47 -2.49 -14.83 -4.75
N TYR A 48 -2.86 -13.89 -3.88
CA TYR A 48 -3.47 -14.22 -2.60
C TYR A 48 -4.90 -14.72 -2.82
N PRO A 49 -5.27 -15.89 -2.24
CA PRO A 49 -6.61 -16.41 -2.37
C PRO A 49 -7.60 -15.48 -1.69
N SER A 50 -8.81 -15.40 -2.24
CA SER A 50 -9.91 -14.73 -1.56
C SER A 50 -10.31 -15.50 -0.30
N ILE A 51 -10.97 -14.81 0.64
CA ILE A 51 -11.48 -15.46 1.86
C ILE A 51 -12.46 -16.59 1.49
N GLU A 52 -13.26 -16.40 0.44
CA GLU A 52 -14.17 -17.45 -0.05
C GLU A 52 -13.41 -18.67 -0.58
N GLN A 53 -12.28 -18.46 -1.27
CA GLN A 53 -11.43 -19.55 -1.74
C GLN A 53 -10.77 -20.31 -0.59
N LEU A 54 -10.36 -19.63 0.49
CA LEU A 54 -9.83 -20.28 1.68
C LEU A 54 -10.90 -21.12 2.41
N ASN A 55 -12.13 -20.61 2.49
CA ASN A 55 -13.23 -21.30 3.17
C ASN A 55 -13.79 -22.49 2.37
N ALA A 56 -13.67 -22.48 1.04
CA ALA A 56 -14.13 -23.59 0.18
C ALA A 56 -13.22 -24.83 0.22
N VAL A 57 -12.05 -24.72 0.85
CA VAL A 57 -11.03 -25.78 0.93
C VAL A 57 -10.88 -26.32 2.37
N SER A 58 -11.69 -25.82 3.32
CA SER A 58 -11.80 -26.33 4.71
C SER A 58 -13.08 -27.13 4.91
#